data_AF-A0A8S3FN98-F1
#
_entry.id   AF-A0A8S3FN98-F1
#
_cell.length_a   1.000
_cell.length_b   1.000
_cell.length_c   1.000
_cell.angle_alpha   90.00
_cell.angle_beta   90.00
_cell.angle_gamma   90.00
#
_symmetry.space_group_name_H-M   'P 1'
#
loop_
_entity.id
_entity.type
_entity.pdbx_description
1 polymer ?
#
loop_
_entity_poly.entity_id
_entity_poly.type
_entity_poly.pdbx_seq_one_letter_code
_entity_poly.pdbx_strand_id
1 'polypeptide(L)'
;NICNFIKSAGIESLHIPIEGANLPVFTSSQATIDILIEQLPTVRDLLLNSTVTEPVKMIIHCAAGLHRTGTITYLLLRLCHFTVDQALLIINRTRAITARQVGKKRIDAAEYNLLEKIL
;
A
#
# COMPACT_ATOMS: atom_id res chain seq x y z
N ASN A 1 -9.39 22.42 -0.15
CA ASN A 1 -8.36 21.54 0.47
C ASN A 1 -8.93 20.13 0.50
N ILE A 2 -8.33 19.16 -0.21
CA ILE A 2 -8.86 17.79 -0.35
C ILE A 2 -9.04 17.09 1.00
N CYS A 3 -8.20 17.41 1.99
CA CYS A 3 -8.29 16.85 3.34
C CYS A 3 -9.59 17.29 4.05
N ASN A 4 -10.00 18.55 3.88
CA ASN A 4 -11.25 19.05 4.47
C ASN A 4 -12.47 18.39 3.80
N PHE A 5 -12.41 18.15 2.49
CA PHE A 5 -13.46 17.45 1.76
C PHE A 5 -13.59 16.00 2.24
N ILE A 6 -12.47 15.26 2.30
CA ILE A 6 -12.41 13.88 2.79
C ILE A 6 -13.02 13.77 4.19
N LYS A 7 -12.63 14.67 5.10
CA LYS A 7 -13.19 14.71 6.45
C LYS A 7 -14.69 15.01 6.47
N SER A 8 -15.16 15.95 5.64
CA SER A 8 -16.59 16.29 5.54
C SER A 8 -17.43 15.18 4.89
N ALA A 9 -16.82 14.33 4.08
CA ALA A 9 -17.46 13.19 3.43
C ALA A 9 -17.51 11.94 4.32
N GLY A 10 -17.03 12.03 5.57
CA GLY A 10 -16.96 10.89 6.49
C GLY A 10 -15.93 9.82 6.07
N ILE A 11 -14.95 10.19 5.26
CA ILE A 11 -13.89 9.29 4.80
C ILE A 11 -12.72 9.39 5.78
N GLU A 12 -12.32 8.26 6.34
CA GLU A 12 -11.10 8.17 7.14
C GLU A 12 -9.86 8.33 6.26
N SER A 13 -8.89 9.12 6.74
CA SER A 13 -7.67 9.44 6.00
C SER A 13 -6.45 9.05 6.79
N LEU A 14 -5.63 8.20 6.19
CA LEU A 14 -4.32 7.85 6.70
C LEU A 14 -3.23 8.44 5.78
N HIS A 15 -2.37 9.28 6.35
CA HIS A 15 -1.21 9.82 5.65
C HIS A 15 0.05 9.04 6.05
N ILE A 16 0.71 8.43 5.07
CA ILE A 16 1.97 7.70 5.25
C ILE A 16 3.09 8.54 4.63
N PRO A 17 3.91 9.26 5.44
CA PRO A 17 4.91 10.19 4.92
C PRO A 17 6.18 9.45 4.48
N ILE A 18 6.12 8.82 3.30
CA ILE A 18 7.21 8.03 2.72
C ILE A 18 7.79 8.66 1.45
N GLU A 19 9.13 8.74 1.42
CA GLU A 19 9.88 9.13 0.23
C GLU A 19 10.01 7.93 -0.72
N GLY A 20 9.31 7.97 -1.85
CA GLY A 20 9.24 6.83 -2.77
C GLY A 20 9.92 7.01 -4.12
N ALA A 21 10.49 8.18 -4.39
CA ALA A 21 11.19 8.45 -5.65
C ALA A 21 12.47 7.60 -5.73
N ASN A 22 13.23 7.55 -4.64
CA ASN A 22 14.42 6.74 -4.48
C ASN A 22 14.04 5.37 -3.86
N LEU A 23 14.21 4.29 -4.63
CA LEU A 23 13.82 2.94 -4.20
C LEU A 23 14.61 2.47 -2.96
N PRO A 24 15.95 2.58 -2.91
CA PRO A 24 16.72 2.32 -1.68
C PRO A 24 16.20 3.04 -0.44
N VAL A 25 15.91 4.34 -0.53
CA VAL A 25 15.37 5.10 0.61
C VAL A 25 14.03 4.51 1.05
N PHE A 26 13.16 4.22 0.09
CA PHE A 26 11.84 3.66 0.35
C PHE A 26 11.86 2.25 0.97
N THR A 27 12.81 1.39 0.57
CA THR A 27 12.83 -0.02 0.99
C THR A 27 13.81 -0.34 2.10
N SER A 28 14.62 0.63 2.52
CA SER A 28 15.75 0.37 3.44
C SER A 28 15.95 1.44 4.50
N SER A 29 15.28 2.59 4.43
CA SER A 29 15.30 3.57 5.51
C SER A 29 14.55 3.04 6.73
N GLN A 30 15.20 3.07 7.90
CA GLN A 30 14.57 2.67 9.16
C GLN A 30 13.32 3.51 9.44
N ALA A 31 13.36 4.81 9.20
CA ALA A 31 12.20 5.69 9.38
C ALA A 31 11.00 5.28 8.50
N THR A 32 11.25 4.82 7.28
CA THR A 32 10.16 4.30 6.43
C THR A 32 9.63 3.00 6.98
N ILE A 33 10.50 2.08 7.39
CA ILE A 33 10.11 0.79 7.96
C ILE A 33 9.25 1.00 9.23
N ASP A 34 9.68 1.88 10.14
CA ASP A 34 8.97 2.18 11.38
C ASP A 34 7.55 2.69 11.11
N ILE A 35 7.39 3.63 10.17
CA ILE A 35 6.08 4.14 9.75
C ILE A 35 5.21 3.01 9.16
N LEU A 36 5.78 2.12 8.36
CA LEU A 36 5.02 1.02 7.76
C LEU A 36 4.58 -0.02 8.81
N ILE A 37 5.45 -0.34 9.77
CA ILE A 37 5.15 -1.21 10.91
C ILE A 37 4.02 -0.62 11.75
N GLU A 38 4.06 0.69 12.01
CA GLU A 38 3.05 1.35 12.84
C GLU A 38 1.69 1.41 12.13
N GLN A 39 1.67 1.72 10.83
CA GLN A 39 0.44 2.12 10.14
C GLN A 39 -0.23 0.99 9.32
N LEU A 40 0.55 0.10 8.69
CA LEU A 40 -0.04 -0.93 7.81
C LEU A 40 -0.86 -2.00 8.54
N PRO A 41 -0.53 -2.44 9.77
CA PRO A 41 -1.36 -3.40 10.50
C PRO A 41 -2.77 -2.89 10.76
N THR A 42 -2.95 -1.62 11.11
CA THR A 42 -4.28 -1.02 11.29
C THR A 42 -5.09 -1.08 10.00
N VAL A 43 -4.46 -0.79 8.86
CA VAL A 43 -5.11 -0.88 7.55
C VAL A 43 -5.46 -2.32 7.19
N ARG A 44 -4.55 -3.27 7.44
CA ARG A 44 -4.79 -4.70 7.26
C ARG A 44 -6.00 -5.14 8.07
N ASP A 45 -6.09 -4.77 9.34
CA ASP A 45 -7.17 -5.21 10.22
C ASP A 45 -8.53 -4.67 9.75
N LEU A 46 -8.59 -3.44 9.27
CA LEU A 46 -9.78 -2.90 8.62
C LEU A 46 -10.18 -3.72 7.39
N LEU A 47 -9.22 -4.07 6.53
CA LEU A 47 -9.48 -4.86 5.32
C LEU A 47 -9.92 -6.30 5.65
N LEU A 48 -9.32 -6.93 6.67
CA LEU A 48 -9.68 -8.28 7.10
C LEU A 48 -11.05 -8.36 7.77
N ASN A 49 -11.50 -7.28 8.42
CA ASN A 49 -12.83 -7.17 9.00
C ASN A 49 -13.92 -6.76 7.98
N SER A 50 -13.54 -6.48 6.72
CA SER A 50 -14.48 -6.17 5.66
C SER A 50 -15.42 -7.35 5.39
N THR A 51 -16.73 -7.09 5.33
CA THR A 51 -17.73 -8.11 4.99
C THR A 51 -18.48 -7.77 3.71
N VAL A 52 -19.32 -8.68 3.21
CA VAL A 52 -20.18 -8.41 2.05
C VAL A 52 -21.22 -7.34 2.38
N THR A 53 -21.75 -7.34 3.61
CA THR A 53 -22.75 -6.38 4.08
C THR A 53 -22.15 -5.04 4.48
N GLU A 54 -20.88 -5.04 4.90
CA GLU A 54 -20.12 -3.85 5.30
C GLU A 54 -18.75 -3.84 4.61
N PRO A 55 -18.71 -3.53 3.30
CA PRO A 55 -17.48 -3.59 2.55
C PRO A 55 -16.59 -2.37 2.83
N VAL A 56 -15.33 -2.63 3.17
CA VAL A 56 -14.30 -1.59 3.23
C VAL A 56 -13.85 -1.24 1.80
N LYS A 57 -13.96 0.04 1.45
CA LYS A 57 -13.47 0.58 0.18
C LYS A 57 -12.35 1.57 0.46
N MET A 58 -11.24 1.39 -0.23
CA MET A 58 -10.04 2.19 -0.01
C MET A 58 -9.52 2.80 -1.31
N ILE A 59 -9.07 4.04 -1.22
CA ILE A 59 -8.30 4.70 -2.28
C ILE A 59 -6.86 4.86 -1.78
N ILE A 60 -5.93 4.18 -2.45
CA ILE A 60 -4.50 4.33 -2.19
C ILE A 60 -3.94 5.23 -3.28
N HIS A 61 -3.30 6.33 -2.91
CA HIS A 61 -2.69 7.23 -3.88
C HIS A 61 -1.34 7.75 -3.39
N CYS A 62 -0.58 8.30 -4.34
CA CYS A 62 0.57 9.15 -4.06
C CYS A 62 0.46 10.36 -5.01
N ALA A 63 1.57 10.94 -5.46
CA ALA A 63 1.54 12.00 -6.46
C ALA A 63 1.10 11.50 -7.86
N ALA A 64 1.74 10.44 -8.37
CA ALA A 64 1.48 9.92 -9.73
C ALA A 64 0.63 8.65 -9.77
N GLY A 65 0.35 8.03 -8.62
CA GLY A 65 -0.42 6.78 -8.55
C GLY A 65 0.33 5.54 -9.08
N LEU A 66 1.65 5.59 -9.22
CA LEU A 66 2.47 4.55 -9.86
C LEU A 66 3.29 3.75 -8.85
N HIS A 67 4.46 4.28 -8.46
CA HIS A 67 5.45 3.54 -7.69
C HIS A 67 5.03 3.24 -6.24
N ARG A 68 4.83 4.28 -5.41
CA ARG A 68 4.43 4.13 -4.01
C ARG A 68 3.07 3.45 -3.89
N THR A 69 2.12 3.88 -4.72
CA THR A 69 0.79 3.28 -4.77
C THR A 69 0.88 1.78 -5.01
N GLY A 70 1.58 1.35 -6.07
CA GLY A 70 1.74 -0.07 -6.36
C GLY A 70 2.44 -0.83 -5.24
N THR A 71 3.50 -0.28 -4.64
CA THR A 71 4.23 -0.99 -3.59
C THR A 71 3.45 -1.09 -2.27
N ILE A 72 2.74 -0.03 -1.85
CA ILE A 72 1.89 -0.07 -0.66
C ILE A 72 0.69 -1.00 -0.88
N THR A 73 0.04 -0.95 -2.06
CA THR A 73 -1.02 -1.89 -2.40
C THR A 73 -0.51 -3.34 -2.37
N TYR A 74 0.70 -3.58 -2.89
CA TYR A 74 1.32 -4.90 -2.82
C TYR A 74 1.52 -5.38 -1.38
N LEU A 75 2.16 -4.56 -0.52
CA LEU A 75 2.39 -4.91 0.88
C LEU A 75 1.09 -5.21 1.62
N LEU A 76 0.05 -4.40 1.44
CA LEU A 76 -1.26 -4.63 2.06
C LEU A 76 -1.89 -5.96 1.61
N LEU A 77 -1.82 -6.29 0.32
CA LEU A 77 -2.31 -7.57 -0.19
C LEU A 77 -1.52 -8.75 0.40
N ARG A 78 -0.19 -8.62 0.52
CA ARG A 78 0.65 -9.63 1.16
C ARG A 78 0.30 -9.81 2.64
N LEU A 79 0.08 -8.71 3.38
CA LEU A 79 -0.38 -8.73 4.77
C LEU A 79 -1.79 -9.31 4.93
N CYS A 80 -2.61 -9.26 3.88
CA CYS A 80 -3.91 -9.94 3.81
C CYS A 80 -3.80 -11.37 3.24
N HIS A 81 -2.61 -11.97 3.28
CA HIS A 81 -2.32 -13.36 2.88
C HIS A 81 -2.50 -13.70 1.40
N PHE A 82 -2.65 -12.73 0.50
CA PHE A 82 -2.61 -12.99 -0.94
C PHE A 82 -1.21 -13.34 -1.39
N THR A 83 -1.05 -14.34 -2.27
CA THR A 83 0.25 -14.67 -2.86
C THR A 83 0.79 -13.54 -3.73
N VAL A 84 2.08 -13.60 -4.09
CA VAL A 84 2.71 -12.64 -5.01
C VAL A 84 1.91 -12.53 -6.31
N ASP A 85 1.55 -13.66 -6.91
CA ASP A 85 0.80 -13.70 -8.18
C ASP A 85 -0.60 -13.12 -8.03
N GLN A 86 -1.30 -13.44 -6.94
CA GLN A 86 -2.61 -12.87 -6.64
C GLN A 86 -2.53 -11.36 -6.44
N ALA A 87 -1.53 -10.88 -5.70
CA ALA A 87 -1.35 -9.46 -5.44
C ALA A 87 -1.07 -8.69 -6.75
N LEU A 88 -0.17 -9.20 -7.60
CA LEU A 88 0.13 -8.60 -8.90
C LEU A 88 -1.09 -8.61 -9.83
N LEU A 89 -1.86 -9.70 -9.85
CA LEU A 89 -3.09 -9.81 -10.63
C LEU A 89 -4.12 -8.77 -10.18
N ILE A 90 -4.31 -8.60 -8.86
CA ILE A 90 -5.23 -7.60 -8.30
C ILE A 90 -4.79 -6.19 -8.68
N ILE A 91 -3.51 -5.84 -8.48
CA ILE A 91 -2.99 -4.51 -8.87
C ILE A 91 -3.20 -4.26 -10.36
N ASN A 92 -2.96 -5.26 -11.21
CA ASN A 92 -3.16 -5.13 -12.65
C ASN A 92 -4.63 -4.92 -13.03
N ARG A 93 -5.56 -5.64 -12.38
CA ARG A 93 -7.01 -5.48 -12.58
C ARG A 93 -7.53 -4.14 -12.09
N THR A 94 -6.97 -3.60 -11.00
CA THR A 94 -7.33 -2.28 -10.48
C THR A 94 -6.77 -1.16 -11.38
N ARG A 95 -5.49 -1.25 -11.76
CA ARG A 95 -4.84 -0.27 -12.64
C ARG A 95 -3.59 -0.83 -13.33
N ALA A 96 -3.74 -1.25 -14.58
CA ALA A 96 -2.66 -1.87 -15.37
C ALA A 96 -1.37 -1.03 -15.46
N ILE A 97 -1.47 0.30 -15.59
CA ILE A 97 -0.28 1.16 -15.61
C ILE A 97 0.45 1.19 -14.26
N THR A 98 -0.26 1.06 -13.13
CA THR A 98 0.36 0.93 -11.80
C THR A 98 1.11 -0.39 -11.70
N ALA A 99 0.51 -1.50 -12.12
CA ALA A 99 1.17 -2.81 -12.14
C ALA A 99 2.44 -2.81 -13.01
N ARG A 100 2.38 -2.17 -14.18
CA ARG A 100 3.55 -2.05 -15.07
C ARG A 100 4.67 -1.20 -14.45
N GLN A 101 4.31 -0.10 -13.79
CA GLN A 101 5.28 0.89 -13.32
C GLN A 101 5.85 0.56 -11.94
N VAL A 102 5.12 -0.16 -11.07
CA VAL A 102 5.72 -0.67 -9.83
C VAL A 102 6.90 -1.58 -10.17
N GLY A 103 6.71 -2.49 -11.14
CA GLY A 103 7.77 -3.29 -11.74
C GLY A 103 8.43 -4.29 -10.77
N LYS A 104 9.14 -5.27 -11.33
CA LYS A 104 9.74 -6.36 -10.56
C LYS A 104 10.68 -5.85 -9.45
N LYS A 105 11.52 -4.85 -9.74
CA LYS A 105 12.49 -4.31 -8.77
C LYS A 105 11.86 -3.84 -7.46
N ARG A 106 10.71 -3.17 -7.53
CA ARG A 106 10.03 -2.67 -6.32
C ARG A 106 9.24 -3.77 -5.61
N ILE A 107 8.73 -4.74 -6.36
CA ILE A 107 8.06 -5.92 -5.81
C ILE A 107 9.05 -6.78 -5.05
N ASP A 108 10.21 -7.07 -5.65
CA ASP A 108 11.30 -7.81 -4.99
C ASP A 108 11.76 -7.08 -3.73
N ALA A 109 11.99 -5.76 -3.82
CA ALA A 109 12.42 -4.99 -2.66
C ALA A 109 11.34 -4.94 -1.55
N ALA A 110 10.05 -4.95 -1.92
CA ALA A 110 8.98 -5.04 -0.94
C ALA A 110 8.92 -6.43 -0.29
N GLU A 111 9.01 -7.50 -1.08
CA GLU A 111 8.94 -8.88 -0.57
C GLU A 111 10.14 -9.21 0.34
N TYR A 112 11.36 -8.85 -0.07
CA TYR A 112 12.57 -9.29 0.60
C TYR A 112 13.17 -8.29 1.59
N ASN A 113 12.85 -6.99 1.49
CA ASN A 113 13.43 -5.98 2.38
C ASN A 113 12.42 -5.35 3.35
N LEU A 114 11.12 -5.37 3.00
CA LEU A 114 10.07 -4.74 3.79
C LEU A 114 9.17 -5.77 4.48
N LEU A 115 8.66 -6.77 3.74
CA LEU A 115 7.63 -7.68 4.27
C LEU A 115 8.09 -8.43 5.53
N GLU A 116 9.31 -8.97 5.53
CA GLU A 116 9.89 -9.65 6.71
C GLU A 116 10.02 -8.75 7.95
N LYS A 117 10.09 -7.43 7.75
CA LYS A 117 10.23 -6.47 8.85
C LYS A 117 8.87 -5.97 9.35
N ILE A 118 7.80 -6.19 8.59
CA ILE A 118 6.44 -5.70 8.88
C ILE A 118 5.55 -6.83 9.43
N LEU A 119 5.88 -8.09 9.14
CA LEU A 119 5.27 -9.29 9.76
C LEU A 119 5.71 -9.44 11.22
#